data_AF-A0A7X3T7Y5-F1
#
_entry.id   AF-A0A7X3T7Y5-F1
#
_cell.length_a   1.000
_cell.length_b   1.000
_cell.length_c   1.000
_cell.angle_alpha   90.00
_cell.angle_beta   90.00
_cell.angle_gamma   90.00
#
_symmetry.space_group_name_H-M   'P 1'
#
loop_
_entity.id
_entity.type
_entity.pdbx_description
1 polymer ?
#
loop_
_entity_poly.entity_id
_entity_poly.type
_entity_poly.pdbx_seq_one_letter_code
_entity_poly.pdbx_strand_id
1 'polypeptide(L)'
;MPHTKPSLSPSKPSSSVEARHPRIYWRSIAIGLILIPINCYWITYIELVQYSAQPTIVSLIFTVVFNVLVLIGFNRILKRFLPQMALSQGELLVIYVMLSVASATAGHSMMEILVSTLGHAFWFATPENDWKDLFWRYIPRWLAVADKDVLSGYYEGDSTLYTKQHLLGWLTPVMNWFGFLFAMLFVMVCITLIVRKPWTEDEKLAYPIIQLPARMTSEGFFTNRLMWIAFGLVAALDIINGLHHVFPAIPSVYEKAYRFRFTEKPFSAMGWLRLGIYPFVLGIGFLIPLDLLFSSWFFFWVWKGQQLIGSIAGLDGTGYPYINYQGFGAYMGIFLIAVWRGRKYLQNLLGVKVSPAPA
;
A
#
# COMPACT_ATOMS: atom_id res chain seq x y z
N MET A 1 42.19 29.25 39.89
CA MET A 1 42.75 28.11 39.13
C MET A 1 41.63 27.49 38.31
N PRO A 2 41.66 27.57 36.97
CA PRO A 2 40.52 27.23 36.14
C PRO A 2 40.50 25.75 35.74
N HIS A 3 39.31 25.17 35.78
CA HIS A 3 39.00 23.81 35.33
C HIS A 3 39.15 23.68 33.81
N THR A 4 40.12 22.90 33.35
CA THR A 4 40.27 22.49 31.95
C THR A 4 39.32 21.34 31.62
N LYS A 5 38.31 21.61 30.78
CA LYS A 5 37.49 20.58 30.11
C LYS A 5 38.35 19.83 29.07
N PRO A 6 38.27 18.50 28.95
CA PRO A 6 38.93 17.79 27.86
C PRO A 6 38.22 18.08 26.53
N SER A 7 38.99 18.54 25.55
CA SER A 7 38.54 18.74 24.17
C SER A 7 38.34 17.38 23.48
N LEU A 8 37.09 17.02 23.20
CA LEU A 8 36.75 15.98 22.24
C LEU A 8 37.16 16.44 20.84
N SER A 9 38.25 15.88 20.33
CA SER A 9 38.60 16.01 18.91
C SER A 9 37.57 15.22 18.07
N PRO A 10 37.08 15.76 16.94
CA PRO A 10 36.20 15.01 16.07
C PRO A 10 37.00 13.87 15.42
N SER A 11 36.62 12.63 15.73
CA SER A 11 37.12 11.45 15.05
C SER A 11 36.82 11.59 13.55
N LYS A 12 37.89 11.54 12.74
CA LYS A 12 37.76 11.40 11.28
C LYS A 12 36.87 10.18 10.99
N PRO A 13 35.85 10.26 10.12
CA PRO A 13 35.13 9.08 9.70
C PRO A 13 36.09 8.17 8.95
N SER A 14 36.32 6.99 9.52
CA SER A 14 37.12 5.92 8.92
C SER A 14 36.41 5.33 7.70
N SER A 15 37.24 5.08 6.68
CA SER A 15 37.06 4.11 5.59
C SER A 15 35.84 4.28 4.68
N SER A 16 36.13 4.84 3.51
CA SER A 16 35.61 4.45 2.19
C SER A 16 34.71 3.21 2.19
N VAL A 17 33.40 3.45 2.09
CA VAL A 17 32.45 2.46 1.59
C VAL A 17 32.83 2.22 0.12
N GLU A 18 33.63 1.20 -0.13
CA GLU A 18 33.82 0.69 -1.49
C GLU A 18 32.44 0.39 -2.07
N ALA A 19 32.08 1.12 -3.14
CA ALA A 19 30.92 0.83 -3.94
C ALA A 19 31.13 -0.53 -4.61
N ARG A 20 30.75 -1.62 -3.92
CA ARG A 20 30.67 -2.95 -4.51
C ARG A 20 29.76 -2.87 -5.73
N HIS A 21 30.31 -3.20 -6.90
CA HIS A 21 29.63 -3.30 -8.19
C HIS A 21 28.23 -3.92 -8.06
N PRO A 22 27.26 -3.52 -8.90
CA PRO A 22 25.93 -4.12 -8.90
C PRO A 22 26.07 -5.62 -9.24
N ARG A 23 25.98 -6.48 -8.22
CA ARG A 23 25.80 -7.92 -8.45
C ARG A 23 24.46 -8.09 -9.14
N ILE A 24 24.49 -8.55 -10.39
CA ILE A 24 23.29 -8.81 -11.17
C ILE A 24 22.43 -9.83 -10.41
N TYR A 25 21.26 -9.39 -9.95
CA TYR A 25 20.34 -10.16 -9.11
C TYR A 25 19.44 -11.11 -9.92
N TRP A 26 19.96 -11.78 -10.96
CA TRP A 26 19.13 -12.61 -11.85
C TRP A 26 18.37 -13.70 -11.10
N ARG A 27 19.02 -14.30 -10.08
CA ARG A 27 18.40 -15.31 -9.21
C ARG A 27 17.19 -14.75 -8.45
N SER A 28 17.32 -13.56 -7.87
CA SER A 28 16.20 -12.87 -7.22
C SER A 28 15.09 -12.51 -8.19
N ILE A 29 15.44 -12.06 -9.40
CA ILE A 29 14.44 -11.74 -10.42
C ILE A 29 13.66 -13.00 -10.80
N ALA A 30 14.34 -14.12 -11.04
CA ALA A 30 13.69 -15.39 -11.34
C ALA A 30 12.77 -15.86 -10.19
N ILE A 31 13.25 -15.82 -8.95
CA ILE A 31 12.43 -16.17 -7.77
C ILE A 31 11.22 -15.23 -7.65
N GLY A 32 11.44 -13.93 -7.82
CA GLY A 32 10.38 -12.93 -7.80
C GLY A 32 9.32 -13.18 -8.87
N LEU A 33 9.72 -13.46 -10.11
CA LEU A 33 8.80 -13.78 -11.21
C LEU A 33 7.95 -15.02 -10.95
N ILE A 34 8.50 -16.03 -10.26
CA ILE A 34 7.75 -17.22 -9.86
C ILE A 34 6.78 -16.90 -8.72
N LEU A 35 7.20 -16.10 -7.74
CA LEU A 35 6.39 -15.76 -6.57
C LEU A 35 5.27 -14.75 -6.86
N ILE A 36 5.42 -13.89 -7.86
CA ILE A 36 4.40 -12.90 -8.25
C ILE A 36 3.03 -13.55 -8.50
N PRO A 37 2.85 -14.52 -9.42
CA PRO A 37 1.55 -15.11 -9.69
C PRO A 37 0.98 -15.85 -8.47
N ILE A 38 1.83 -16.53 -7.68
CA ILE A 38 1.43 -17.22 -6.45
C ILE A 38 0.88 -16.21 -5.43
N ASN A 39 1.57 -15.10 -5.24
CA ASN A 39 1.19 -14.07 -4.29
C ASN A 39 -0.04 -13.28 -4.76
N CYS A 40 -0.16 -12.99 -6.06
CA CYS A 40 -1.36 -12.37 -6.65
C CYS A 40 -2.57 -13.28 -6.51
N TYR A 41 -2.44 -14.58 -6.78
CA TYR A 41 -3.51 -15.55 -6.55
C TYR A 41 -3.96 -15.56 -5.09
N TRP A 42 -3.01 -15.56 -4.16
CA TRP A 42 -3.31 -15.51 -2.73
C TRP A 42 -4.06 -14.24 -2.32
N ILE A 43 -3.65 -13.08 -2.85
CA ILE A 43 -4.32 -11.79 -2.66
C ILE A 43 -5.75 -11.86 -3.18
N THR A 44 -5.95 -12.22 -4.45
CA THR A 44 -7.27 -12.31 -5.08
C THR A 44 -8.20 -13.28 -4.33
N TYR A 45 -7.68 -14.42 -3.88
CA TYR A 45 -8.49 -15.37 -3.12
C TYR A 45 -8.93 -14.81 -1.76
N ILE A 46 -8.05 -14.11 -1.05
CA ILE A 46 -8.39 -13.50 0.24
C ILE A 46 -9.33 -12.30 0.08
N GLU A 47 -9.07 -11.43 -0.91
CA GLU A 47 -9.78 -10.17 -1.11
C GLU A 47 -11.15 -10.38 -1.76
N LEU A 48 -11.23 -11.17 -2.84
CA LEU A 48 -12.48 -11.36 -3.61
C LEU A 48 -13.28 -12.60 -3.22
N VAL A 49 -12.62 -13.73 -2.96
CA VAL A 49 -13.34 -15.01 -2.73
C VAL A 49 -13.73 -15.17 -1.27
N GLN A 50 -12.78 -15.01 -0.35
CA GLN A 50 -13.02 -15.17 1.08
C GLN A 50 -13.54 -13.88 1.72
N TYR A 51 -13.27 -12.72 1.12
CA TYR A 51 -13.60 -11.39 1.64
C TYR A 51 -13.19 -11.21 3.12
N SER A 52 -12.05 -11.81 3.51
CA SER A 52 -11.66 -11.96 4.91
C SER A 52 -10.62 -10.93 5.37
N ALA A 53 -9.80 -10.44 4.45
CA ALA A 53 -8.82 -9.39 4.69
C ALA A 53 -8.54 -8.61 3.40
N GLN A 54 -7.98 -7.40 3.54
CA GLN A 54 -7.56 -6.57 2.40
C GLN A 54 -6.08 -6.19 2.50
N PRO A 55 -5.15 -7.14 2.27
CA PRO A 55 -3.70 -6.91 2.28
C PRO A 55 -3.24 -5.72 1.45
N THR A 56 -3.92 -5.40 0.36
CA THR A 56 -3.49 -4.34 -0.58
C THR A 56 -4.02 -2.96 -0.23
N ILE A 57 -4.95 -2.85 0.73
CA ILE A 57 -5.46 -1.57 1.25
C ILE A 57 -4.55 -1.02 2.36
N VAL A 58 -3.80 -1.89 3.05
CA VAL A 58 -2.84 -1.49 4.07
C VAL A 58 -1.47 -1.18 3.46
N SER A 59 -0.78 -0.16 3.98
CA SER A 59 0.50 0.28 3.39
C SER A 59 1.62 -0.76 3.53
N LEU A 60 1.58 -1.61 4.56
CA LEU A 60 2.46 -2.76 4.70
C LEU A 60 1.74 -4.02 4.24
N ILE A 61 2.01 -4.44 3.00
CA ILE A 61 1.37 -5.60 2.38
C ILE A 61 1.87 -6.88 3.08
N PHE A 62 1.06 -7.43 3.99
CA PHE A 62 1.50 -8.53 4.86
C PHE A 62 1.80 -9.82 4.08
N THR A 63 1.15 -10.05 2.94
CA THR A 63 1.42 -11.22 2.09
C THR A 63 2.84 -11.18 1.54
N VAL A 64 3.34 -10.00 1.20
CA VAL A 64 4.73 -9.79 0.76
C VAL A 64 5.70 -10.02 1.91
N VAL A 65 5.41 -9.47 3.09
CA VAL A 65 6.23 -9.69 4.31
C VAL A 65 6.31 -11.19 4.64
N PHE A 66 5.20 -11.90 4.53
CA PHE A 66 5.14 -13.34 4.76
C PHE A 66 5.98 -14.13 3.75
N ASN A 67 5.87 -13.82 2.44
CA ASN A 67 6.70 -14.45 1.41
C ASN A 67 8.20 -14.25 1.71
N VAL A 68 8.61 -13.04 2.09
CA VAL A 68 10.00 -12.75 2.47
C VAL A 68 10.41 -13.51 3.74
N LEU A 69 9.54 -13.61 4.74
CA LEU A 69 9.78 -14.39 5.96
C LEU A 69 10.04 -15.87 5.64
N VAL A 70 9.20 -16.47 4.80
CA VAL A 70 9.35 -17.85 4.32
C VAL A 70 10.68 -18.02 3.57
N LEU A 71 11.00 -17.10 2.66
CA LEU A 71 12.27 -17.10 1.95
C LEU A 71 13.47 -16.98 2.90
N ILE A 72 13.39 -16.19 3.96
CA ILE A 72 14.46 -16.12 4.96
C ILE A 72 14.62 -17.45 5.70
N GLY A 73 13.51 -18.12 6.04
CA GLY A 73 13.52 -19.47 6.62
C GLY A 73 14.26 -20.46 5.73
N PHE A 74 13.88 -20.53 4.44
CA PHE A 74 14.58 -21.35 3.46
C PHE A 74 16.04 -20.93 3.30
N ASN A 75 16.32 -19.63 3.25
CA ASN A 75 17.67 -19.12 3.09
C ASN A 75 18.60 -19.52 4.25
N ARG A 76 18.08 -19.64 5.48
CA ARG A 76 18.85 -20.16 6.62
C ARG A 76 19.21 -21.63 6.46
N ILE A 77 18.28 -22.43 5.96
CA ILE A 77 18.52 -23.83 5.63
C ILE A 77 19.58 -23.91 4.52
N LEU A 78 19.45 -23.12 3.46
CA LEU A 78 20.43 -23.04 2.38
C LEU A 78 21.80 -22.61 2.88
N LYS A 79 21.91 -21.60 3.77
CA LYS A 79 23.20 -21.21 4.36
C LYS A 79 23.91 -22.36 5.08
N ARG A 80 23.17 -23.31 5.66
CA ARG A 80 23.71 -24.47 6.36
C ARG A 80 24.18 -25.58 5.40
N PHE A 81 23.42 -25.86 4.34
CA PHE A 81 23.67 -27.00 3.46
C PHE A 81 24.33 -26.64 2.12
N LEU A 82 24.00 -25.48 1.55
CA LEU A 82 24.43 -24.99 0.24
C LEU A 82 24.73 -23.48 0.29
N PRO A 83 25.78 -23.05 1.03
CA PRO A 83 26.05 -21.63 1.28
C PRO A 83 26.27 -20.80 0.01
N GLN A 84 26.75 -21.41 -1.07
CA GLN A 84 26.91 -20.76 -2.37
C GLN A 84 25.56 -20.37 -3.01
N MET A 85 24.48 -21.06 -2.66
CA MET A 85 23.12 -20.77 -3.13
C MET A 85 22.36 -19.83 -2.19
N ALA A 86 22.91 -19.45 -1.05
CA ALA A 86 22.23 -18.54 -0.13
C ALA A 86 22.02 -17.15 -0.76
N LEU A 87 20.84 -16.59 -0.55
CA LEU A 87 20.47 -15.24 -0.94
C LEU A 87 21.10 -14.22 0.02
N SER A 88 21.63 -13.16 -0.54
CA SER A 88 22.07 -11.97 0.18
C SER A 88 20.89 -11.09 0.63
N GLN A 89 21.15 -10.15 1.53
CA GLN A 89 20.14 -9.17 1.95
C GLN A 89 19.61 -8.36 0.76
N GLY A 90 20.49 -7.91 -0.14
CA GLY A 90 20.10 -7.20 -1.36
C GLY A 90 19.19 -8.03 -2.25
N GLU A 91 19.50 -9.32 -2.41
CA GLU A 91 18.67 -10.26 -3.18
C GLU A 91 17.26 -10.44 -2.61
N LEU A 92 17.13 -10.50 -1.28
CA LEU A 92 15.83 -10.57 -0.59
C LEU A 92 15.04 -9.27 -0.71
N LEU A 93 15.72 -8.12 -0.62
CA LEU A 93 15.10 -6.80 -0.78
C LEU A 93 14.62 -6.56 -2.22
N VAL A 94 15.33 -7.07 -3.23
CA VAL A 94 14.85 -7.04 -4.62
C VAL A 94 13.54 -7.82 -4.76
N ILE A 95 13.47 -9.04 -4.19
CA ILE A 95 12.24 -9.84 -4.22
C ILE A 95 11.10 -9.11 -3.49
N TYR A 96 11.38 -8.51 -2.33
CA TYR A 96 10.41 -7.69 -1.61
C TYR A 96 9.84 -6.57 -2.48
N VAL A 97 10.69 -5.79 -3.15
CA VAL A 97 10.26 -4.68 -4.03
C VAL A 97 9.43 -5.21 -5.21
N MET A 98 9.87 -6.28 -5.86
CA MET A 98 9.12 -6.89 -6.97
C MET A 98 7.72 -7.32 -6.54
N LEU A 99 7.61 -8.01 -5.41
CA LEU A 99 6.34 -8.46 -4.87
C LEU A 99 5.46 -7.29 -4.42
N SER A 100 6.02 -6.27 -3.75
CA SER A 100 5.26 -5.09 -3.34
C SER A 100 4.65 -4.33 -4.53
N VAL A 101 5.43 -4.09 -5.58
CA VAL A 101 4.93 -3.39 -6.79
C VAL A 101 3.86 -4.22 -7.50
N ALA A 102 4.10 -5.53 -7.66
CA ALA A 102 3.13 -6.42 -8.27
C ALA A 102 1.83 -6.51 -7.46
N SER A 103 1.91 -6.67 -6.14
CA SER A 103 0.75 -6.71 -5.24
C SER A 103 -0.04 -5.41 -5.24
N ALA A 104 0.62 -4.26 -5.20
CA ALA A 104 -0.06 -2.97 -5.25
C ALA A 104 -0.82 -2.77 -6.57
N THR A 105 -0.31 -3.34 -7.67
CA THR A 105 -0.97 -3.27 -8.98
C THR A 105 -2.09 -4.30 -9.11
N ALA A 106 -1.92 -5.49 -8.54
CA ALA A 106 -2.90 -6.58 -8.60
C ALA A 106 -4.08 -6.42 -7.63
N GLY A 107 -3.95 -5.55 -6.63
CA GLY A 107 -4.90 -5.44 -5.51
C GLY A 107 -6.26 -4.82 -5.84
N HIS A 108 -7.07 -4.77 -4.79
CA HIS A 108 -8.47 -4.33 -4.77
C HIS A 108 -8.78 -3.07 -5.58
N SER A 109 -8.00 -2.00 -5.46
CA SER A 109 -8.32 -0.71 -6.08
C SER A 109 -7.90 -0.58 -7.54
N MET A 110 -7.30 -1.62 -8.13
CA MET A 110 -6.83 -1.58 -9.52
C MET A 110 -7.33 -2.80 -10.31
N MET A 111 -6.68 -3.95 -10.19
CA MET A 111 -6.94 -5.06 -11.12
C MET A 111 -8.29 -5.73 -10.89
N GLU A 112 -8.75 -5.79 -9.64
CA GLU A 112 -10.06 -6.36 -9.28
C GLU A 112 -11.22 -5.55 -9.89
N ILE A 113 -11.12 -4.23 -9.85
CA ILE A 113 -12.10 -3.32 -10.46
C ILE A 113 -11.96 -3.31 -11.98
N LEU A 114 -10.73 -3.24 -12.48
CA LEU A 114 -10.48 -3.15 -13.92
C LEU A 114 -11.04 -4.39 -14.61
N VAL A 115 -10.63 -5.60 -14.20
CA VAL A 115 -11.05 -6.84 -14.86
C VAL A 115 -12.57 -7.02 -14.82
N SER A 116 -13.21 -6.69 -13.70
CA SER A 116 -14.67 -6.83 -13.55
C SER A 116 -15.48 -5.81 -14.36
N THR A 117 -14.89 -4.66 -14.71
CA THR A 117 -15.57 -3.60 -15.47
C THR A 117 -15.41 -3.73 -16.99
N LEU A 118 -14.42 -4.46 -17.49
CA LEU A 118 -14.10 -4.57 -18.93
C LEU A 118 -15.26 -5.08 -19.79
N GLY A 119 -16.11 -5.98 -19.28
CA GLY A 119 -17.27 -6.52 -20.00
C GLY A 119 -18.63 -6.04 -19.46
N HIS A 120 -18.62 -5.34 -18.33
CA HIS A 120 -19.82 -5.16 -17.50
C HIS A 120 -20.94 -4.41 -18.21
N ALA A 121 -20.61 -3.30 -18.87
CA ALA A 121 -21.58 -2.46 -19.58
C ALA A 121 -22.22 -3.16 -20.79
N PHE A 122 -21.56 -4.19 -21.36
CA PHE A 122 -22.09 -4.94 -22.50
C PHE A 122 -22.88 -6.17 -22.03
N TRP A 123 -22.38 -6.89 -21.03
CA TRP A 123 -23.04 -8.08 -20.47
C TRP A 123 -24.40 -7.74 -19.89
N PHE A 124 -24.45 -6.75 -18.98
CA PHE A 124 -25.65 -6.36 -18.24
C PHE A 124 -26.55 -5.36 -18.98
N ALA A 125 -26.28 -5.04 -20.25
CA ALA A 125 -27.18 -4.20 -21.04
C ALA A 125 -28.51 -4.93 -21.29
N THR A 126 -29.61 -4.31 -20.86
CA THR A 126 -30.98 -4.80 -21.08
C THR A 126 -31.84 -3.69 -21.70
N PRO A 127 -32.99 -4.00 -22.31
CA PRO A 127 -33.91 -2.97 -22.81
C PRO A 127 -34.40 -2.01 -21.72
N GLU A 128 -34.52 -2.47 -20.47
CA GLU A 128 -35.05 -1.68 -19.35
C GLU A 128 -34.05 -0.64 -18.82
N ASN A 129 -32.75 -0.96 -18.85
CA ASN A 129 -31.72 -0.01 -18.42
C ASN A 129 -31.20 0.88 -19.56
N ASP A 130 -31.50 0.51 -20.81
CA ASP A 130 -31.14 1.25 -22.03
C ASP A 130 -29.64 1.57 -22.14
N TRP A 131 -28.78 0.75 -21.54
CA TRP A 131 -27.33 1.03 -21.52
C TRP A 131 -26.70 1.04 -22.90
N LYS A 132 -27.31 0.33 -23.85
CA LYS A 132 -26.87 0.29 -25.24
C LYS A 132 -26.88 1.69 -25.85
N ASP A 133 -28.01 2.39 -25.78
CA ASP A 133 -28.16 3.68 -26.45
C ASP A 133 -27.55 4.82 -25.60
N LEU A 134 -27.56 4.68 -24.27
CA LEU A 134 -26.97 5.64 -23.35
C LEU A 134 -25.42 5.63 -23.36
N PHE A 135 -24.80 4.45 -23.31
CA PHE A 135 -23.38 4.33 -22.96
C PHE A 135 -22.48 3.73 -24.04
N TRP A 136 -22.93 2.78 -24.85
CA TRP A 136 -22.02 2.01 -25.72
C TRP A 136 -21.23 2.88 -26.70
N ARG A 137 -21.80 4.01 -27.15
CA ARG A 137 -21.11 4.99 -28.01
C ARG A 137 -19.90 5.65 -27.36
N TYR A 138 -19.85 5.70 -26.03
CA TYR A 138 -18.77 6.32 -25.26
C TYR A 138 -17.72 5.32 -24.77
N ILE A 139 -17.93 4.02 -25.01
CA ILE A 139 -17.01 2.96 -24.57
C ILE A 139 -16.21 2.48 -25.79
N PRO A 140 -14.93 2.82 -25.89
CA PRO A 140 -14.11 2.38 -27.02
C PRO A 140 -13.95 0.87 -27.00
N ARG A 141 -14.24 0.20 -28.13
CA ARG A 141 -14.19 -1.27 -28.25
C ARG A 141 -12.80 -1.88 -28.05
N TRP A 142 -11.74 -1.06 -28.11
CA TRP A 142 -10.37 -1.50 -27.87
C TRP A 142 -9.99 -1.46 -26.37
N LEU A 143 -10.83 -0.89 -25.50
CA LEU A 143 -10.66 -0.84 -24.04
C LEU A 143 -11.59 -1.79 -23.28
N ALA A 144 -12.56 -2.40 -23.95
CA ALA A 144 -13.60 -3.20 -23.34
C ALA A 144 -13.91 -4.45 -24.16
N VAL A 145 -14.38 -5.50 -23.51
CA VAL A 145 -14.84 -6.72 -24.18
C VAL A 145 -16.33 -6.56 -24.44
N ALA A 146 -16.70 -6.38 -25.70
CA ALA A 146 -18.09 -6.13 -26.09
C ALA A 146 -18.85 -7.38 -26.54
N ASP A 147 -18.13 -8.44 -26.91
CA ASP A 147 -18.69 -9.66 -27.47
C ASP A 147 -19.28 -10.55 -26.36
N LYS A 148 -20.60 -10.78 -26.39
CA LYS A 148 -21.29 -11.61 -25.38
C LYS A 148 -20.87 -13.08 -25.45
N ASP A 149 -20.49 -13.59 -26.62
CA ASP A 149 -20.05 -14.98 -26.76
C ASP A 149 -18.68 -15.19 -26.09
N VAL A 150 -17.83 -14.16 -26.08
CA VAL A 150 -16.56 -14.17 -25.34
C VAL A 150 -16.79 -14.00 -23.83
N LEU A 151 -17.83 -13.25 -23.44
CA LEU A 151 -18.14 -12.94 -22.04
C LEU A 151 -18.92 -14.03 -21.32
N SER A 152 -19.67 -14.89 -22.04
CA SER A 152 -20.47 -15.97 -21.44
C SER A 152 -19.62 -16.86 -20.54
N GLY A 153 -18.46 -17.32 -21.02
CA GLY A 153 -17.53 -18.13 -20.22
C GLY A 153 -16.95 -17.41 -18.99
N TYR A 154 -16.89 -16.07 -19.00
CA TYR A 154 -16.41 -15.28 -17.85
C TYR A 154 -17.52 -15.09 -16.78
N TYR A 155 -18.76 -14.84 -17.20
CA TYR A 155 -19.87 -14.56 -16.28
C TYR A 155 -20.65 -15.80 -15.84
N GLU A 156 -20.84 -16.78 -16.72
CA GLU A 156 -21.67 -17.96 -16.47
C GLU A 156 -20.85 -19.13 -15.91
N GLY A 157 -19.53 -19.16 -16.17
CA GLY A 157 -18.65 -20.24 -15.75
C GLY A 157 -18.56 -21.39 -16.76
N ASP A 158 -18.16 -22.58 -16.29
CA ASP A 158 -18.03 -23.83 -17.07
C ASP A 158 -17.27 -23.72 -18.40
N SER A 159 -16.30 -22.81 -18.44
CA SER A 159 -15.53 -22.48 -19.64
C SER A 159 -14.03 -22.39 -19.34
N THR A 160 -13.24 -22.08 -20.37
CA THR A 160 -11.78 -21.98 -20.26
C THR A 160 -11.24 -20.77 -20.99
N LEU A 161 -10.30 -20.04 -20.38
CA LEU A 161 -9.63 -18.90 -21.01
C LEU A 161 -8.81 -19.30 -22.25
N TYR A 162 -8.39 -20.56 -22.33
CA TYR A 162 -7.39 -21.02 -23.31
C TYR A 162 -7.95 -21.31 -24.72
N THR A 163 -9.22 -20.98 -24.99
CA THR A 163 -9.75 -21.07 -26.36
C THR A 163 -9.24 -19.91 -27.22
N LYS A 164 -9.11 -20.16 -28.53
CA LYS A 164 -8.71 -19.11 -29.48
C LYS A 164 -9.66 -17.90 -29.44
N GLN A 165 -10.96 -18.14 -29.31
CA GLN A 165 -11.98 -17.08 -29.26
C GLN A 165 -11.82 -16.20 -28.01
N HIS A 166 -11.66 -16.79 -26.83
CA HIS A 166 -11.46 -16.01 -25.61
C HIS A 166 -10.13 -15.27 -25.64
N LEU A 167 -9.03 -15.93 -26.01
CA LEU A 167 -7.73 -15.27 -26.10
C LEU A 167 -7.77 -14.06 -27.02
N LEU A 168 -8.33 -14.19 -28.23
CA LEU A 168 -8.41 -13.06 -29.18
C LEU A 168 -9.38 -11.97 -28.72
N GLY A 169 -10.50 -12.33 -28.11
CA GLY A 169 -11.49 -11.37 -27.60
C GLY A 169 -10.97 -10.52 -26.44
N TRP A 170 -10.13 -11.10 -25.58
CA TRP A 170 -9.52 -10.40 -24.44
C TRP A 170 -8.18 -9.73 -24.78
N LEU A 171 -7.46 -10.19 -25.81
CA LEU A 171 -6.12 -9.71 -26.14
C LEU A 171 -6.07 -8.19 -26.36
N THR A 172 -6.99 -7.64 -27.15
CA THR A 172 -6.96 -6.22 -27.50
C THR A 172 -7.20 -5.33 -26.26
N PRO A 173 -8.27 -5.51 -25.46
CA PRO A 173 -8.43 -4.75 -24.22
C PRO A 173 -7.26 -4.92 -23.25
N VAL A 174 -6.81 -6.16 -23.03
CA VAL A 174 -5.72 -6.45 -22.08
C VAL A 174 -4.42 -5.78 -22.50
N MET A 175 -4.05 -5.81 -23.78
CA MET A 175 -2.82 -5.17 -24.25
C MET A 175 -2.85 -3.65 -24.14
N ASN A 176 -4.00 -3.02 -24.39
CA ASN A 176 -4.16 -1.58 -24.24
C ASN A 176 -4.09 -1.14 -22.77
N TRP A 177 -4.78 -1.86 -21.89
CA TRP A 177 -4.69 -1.62 -20.45
C TRP A 177 -3.30 -1.92 -19.90
N PHE A 178 -2.64 -2.97 -20.37
CA PHE A 178 -1.24 -3.23 -20.03
C PHE A 178 -0.33 -2.06 -20.42
N GLY A 179 -0.46 -1.54 -21.65
CA GLY A 179 0.30 -0.38 -22.11
C GLY A 179 0.05 0.86 -21.25
N PHE A 180 -1.21 1.14 -20.93
CA PHE A 180 -1.59 2.24 -20.05
C PHE A 180 -1.00 2.09 -18.64
N LEU A 181 -1.18 0.91 -18.02
CA LEU A 181 -0.67 0.63 -16.68
C LEU A 181 0.86 0.67 -16.62
N PHE A 182 1.53 0.13 -17.64
CA PHE A 182 2.97 0.21 -17.77
C PHE A 182 3.45 1.67 -17.85
N ALA A 183 2.82 2.48 -18.71
CA ALA A 183 3.16 3.90 -18.82
C ALA A 183 2.91 4.65 -17.51
N MET A 184 1.80 4.38 -16.83
CA MET A 184 1.47 4.97 -15.53
C MET A 184 2.52 4.62 -14.48
N LEU A 185 2.86 3.34 -14.33
CA LEU A 185 3.88 2.88 -13.39
C LEU A 185 5.26 3.45 -13.74
N PHE A 186 5.60 3.53 -15.03
CA PHE A 186 6.84 4.14 -15.50
C PHE A 186 6.93 5.61 -15.10
N VAL A 187 5.87 6.40 -15.33
CA VAL A 187 5.80 7.81 -14.89
C VAL A 187 5.91 7.93 -13.37
N MET A 188 5.25 7.06 -12.60
CA MET A 188 5.38 7.04 -11.14
C MET A 188 6.82 6.76 -10.68
N VAL A 189 7.53 5.85 -11.36
CA VAL A 189 8.96 5.61 -11.10
C VAL A 189 9.79 6.84 -11.47
N CYS A 190 9.54 7.48 -12.61
CA CYS A 190 10.22 8.73 -12.99
C CYS A 190 10.01 9.84 -11.95
N ILE A 191 8.77 10.03 -11.47
CA ILE A 191 8.46 11.00 -10.41
C ILE A 191 9.23 10.63 -9.15
N THR A 192 9.23 9.35 -8.76
CA THR A 192 9.96 8.86 -7.57
C THR A 192 11.46 9.15 -7.70
N LEU A 193 12.07 8.94 -8.86
CA LEU A 193 13.48 9.25 -9.11
C LEU A 193 13.78 10.75 -8.96
N ILE A 194 12.86 11.62 -9.40
CA ILE A 194 13.00 13.07 -9.27
C ILE A 194 12.94 13.49 -7.79
N VAL A 195 11.92 13.04 -7.06
CA VAL A 195 11.65 13.50 -5.68
C VAL A 195 12.49 12.78 -4.61
N ARG A 196 13.05 11.60 -4.93
CA ARG A 196 13.83 10.78 -3.99
C ARG A 196 14.92 11.58 -3.29
N LYS A 197 15.69 12.38 -4.05
CA LYS A 197 16.84 13.10 -3.49
C LYS A 197 16.41 14.16 -2.46
N PRO A 198 15.53 15.13 -2.78
CA PRO A 198 15.03 16.09 -1.81
C PRO A 198 14.39 15.42 -0.58
N TRP A 199 13.58 14.38 -0.78
CA TRP A 199 12.89 13.71 0.32
C TRP A 199 13.81 12.94 1.26
N THR A 200 14.90 12.37 0.73
CA THR A 200 15.87 11.62 1.54
C THR A 200 16.92 12.53 2.18
N GLU A 201 17.46 13.50 1.45
CA GLU A 201 18.59 14.32 1.89
C GLU A 201 18.14 15.56 2.67
N ASP A 202 17.14 16.29 2.15
CA ASP A 202 16.70 17.56 2.72
C ASP A 202 15.60 17.36 3.78
N GLU A 203 14.54 16.61 3.42
CA GLU A 203 13.36 16.42 4.29
C GLU A 203 13.49 15.24 5.27
N LYS A 204 14.43 14.32 5.02
CA LYS A 204 14.74 13.16 5.87
C LYS A 204 13.49 12.38 6.29
N LEU A 205 12.63 12.05 5.33
CA LEU A 205 11.44 11.25 5.60
C LEU A 205 11.81 9.91 6.29
N ALA A 206 11.01 9.52 7.29
CA ALA A 206 11.32 8.40 8.18
C ALA A 206 11.10 7.00 7.58
N TYR A 207 10.47 6.91 6.39
CA TYR A 207 10.13 5.67 5.67
C TYR A 207 9.76 4.48 6.57
N PRO A 208 8.72 4.58 7.43
CA PRO A 208 8.45 3.59 8.48
C PRO A 208 8.18 2.18 7.96
N ILE A 209 7.53 2.07 6.79
CA ILE A 209 7.06 0.79 6.24
C ILE A 209 8.21 -0.13 5.82
N ILE A 210 9.34 0.43 5.33
CA ILE A 210 10.48 -0.38 4.88
C ILE A 210 11.31 -0.94 6.04
N GLN A 211 11.16 -0.40 7.25
CA GLN A 211 12.01 -0.75 8.38
C GLN A 211 11.89 -2.22 8.77
N LEU A 212 10.68 -2.79 8.74
CA LEU A 212 10.47 -4.20 9.07
C LEU A 212 11.14 -5.11 8.02
N PRO A 213 10.84 -5.03 6.71
CA PRO A 213 11.53 -5.82 5.69
C PRO A 213 13.06 -5.64 5.70
N ALA A 214 13.54 -4.41 5.89
CA ALA A 214 14.97 -4.13 5.95
C ALA A 214 15.67 -4.80 7.14
N ARG A 215 15.08 -4.74 8.34
CA ARG A 215 15.61 -5.42 9.53
C ARG A 215 15.44 -6.93 9.47
N MET A 216 14.32 -7.42 8.97
CA MET A 216 14.07 -8.85 8.90
C MET A 216 15.03 -9.57 7.94
N THR A 217 15.52 -8.86 6.92
CA THR A 217 16.54 -9.35 5.98
C THR A 217 17.98 -9.13 6.46
N SER A 218 18.20 -8.37 7.54
CA SER A 218 19.52 -8.18 8.14
C SER A 218 19.88 -9.31 9.12
N GLU A 219 21.16 -9.42 9.44
CA GLU A 219 21.62 -10.36 10.47
C GLU A 219 21.17 -9.90 11.87
N GLY A 220 20.89 -10.85 12.77
CA GLY A 220 20.56 -10.56 14.17
C GLY A 220 19.10 -10.24 14.50
N PHE A 221 18.22 -10.00 13.53
CA PHE A 221 16.81 -9.69 13.82
C PHE A 221 16.10 -10.82 14.57
N PHE A 222 16.15 -12.05 14.04
CA PHE A 222 15.52 -13.19 14.69
C PHE A 222 16.35 -13.82 15.82
N THR A 223 17.49 -13.25 16.20
CA THR A 223 18.18 -13.67 17.44
C THR A 223 17.76 -12.82 18.63
N ASN A 224 16.99 -11.74 18.39
CA ASN A 224 16.51 -10.86 19.43
C ASN A 224 15.39 -11.54 20.26
N ARG A 225 15.64 -11.76 21.55
CA ARG A 225 14.67 -12.37 22.48
C ARG A 225 13.42 -11.54 22.67
N LEU A 226 13.53 -10.21 22.76
CA LEU A 226 12.38 -9.32 22.94
C LEU A 226 11.43 -9.38 21.74
N MET A 227 11.99 -9.51 20.53
CA MET A 227 11.18 -9.71 19.33
C MET A 227 10.34 -10.98 19.43
N TRP A 228 10.92 -12.11 19.88
CA TRP A 228 10.20 -13.38 20.02
C TRP A 228 9.17 -13.36 21.12
N ILE A 229 9.44 -12.68 22.24
CA ILE A 229 8.45 -12.48 23.31
C ILE A 229 7.26 -11.70 22.78
N ALA A 230 7.49 -10.57 22.10
CA ALA A 230 6.43 -9.77 21.51
C ALA A 230 5.65 -10.53 20.42
N PHE A 231 6.35 -11.25 19.53
CA PHE A 231 5.73 -12.10 18.51
C PHE A 231 4.87 -13.19 19.15
N GLY A 232 5.39 -13.90 20.14
CA GLY A 232 4.66 -14.96 20.84
C GLY A 232 3.41 -14.44 21.55
N LEU A 233 3.51 -13.28 22.20
CA LEU A 233 2.36 -12.64 22.86
C LEU A 233 1.26 -12.27 21.85
N VAL A 234 1.61 -11.54 20.78
CA VAL A 234 0.62 -11.12 19.77
C VAL A 234 0.06 -12.31 19.00
N ALA A 235 0.91 -13.28 18.62
CA ALA A 235 0.48 -14.50 17.94
C ALA A 235 -0.46 -15.33 18.82
N ALA A 236 -0.20 -15.47 20.12
CA ALA A 236 -1.10 -16.16 21.03
C ALA A 236 -2.48 -15.48 21.10
N LEU A 237 -2.51 -14.15 21.22
CA LEU A 237 -3.76 -13.38 21.22
C LEU A 237 -4.55 -13.54 19.92
N ASP A 238 -3.87 -13.45 18.78
CA ASP A 238 -4.50 -13.59 17.46
C ASP A 238 -4.96 -15.01 17.18
N ILE A 239 -4.22 -16.03 17.62
CA ILE A 239 -4.62 -17.45 17.52
C ILE A 239 -5.86 -17.70 18.39
N ILE A 240 -5.92 -17.19 19.63
CA ILE A 240 -7.10 -17.36 20.48
C ILE A 240 -8.31 -16.67 19.84
N ASN A 241 -8.16 -15.46 19.33
CA ASN A 241 -9.25 -14.77 18.61
C ASN A 241 -9.65 -15.49 17.31
N GLY A 242 -8.69 -16.07 16.58
CA GLY A 242 -8.95 -16.90 15.41
C GLY A 242 -9.70 -18.19 15.77
N LEU A 243 -9.34 -18.83 16.88
CA LEU A 243 -10.04 -20.00 17.40
C LEU A 243 -11.44 -19.66 17.89
N HIS A 244 -11.67 -18.51 18.53
CA HIS A 244 -13.01 -18.03 18.88
C HIS A 244 -13.92 -17.92 17.65
N HIS A 245 -13.35 -17.46 16.52
CA HIS A 245 -14.12 -17.32 15.27
C HIS A 245 -14.57 -18.68 14.69
N VAL A 246 -13.73 -19.72 14.81
CA VAL A 246 -14.05 -21.08 14.33
C VAL A 246 -14.86 -21.86 15.36
N PHE A 247 -14.56 -21.66 16.64
CA PHE A 247 -15.16 -22.33 17.80
C PHE A 247 -15.66 -21.28 18.81
N PRO A 248 -16.93 -20.84 18.70
CA PRO A 248 -17.50 -19.79 19.55
C PRO A 248 -17.46 -20.09 21.06
N ALA A 249 -17.22 -21.35 21.46
CA ALA A 249 -17.06 -21.75 22.85
C ALA A 249 -15.78 -21.18 23.52
N ILE A 250 -14.75 -20.85 22.73
CA ILE A 250 -13.54 -20.20 23.25
C ILE A 250 -13.84 -18.70 23.34
N PRO A 251 -13.68 -18.02 24.48
CA PRO A 251 -13.95 -16.59 24.58
C PRO A 251 -12.93 -15.73 23.80
N SER A 252 -13.38 -14.68 23.12
CA SER A 252 -12.50 -13.70 22.49
C SER A 252 -11.74 -12.89 23.53
N VAL A 253 -10.47 -12.58 23.26
CA VAL A 253 -9.64 -11.77 24.17
C VAL A 253 -9.89 -10.27 23.97
N TYR A 254 -10.08 -9.84 22.71
CA TYR A 254 -10.39 -8.45 22.38
C TYR A 254 -11.13 -8.36 21.04
N GLU A 255 -11.94 -7.32 20.86
CA GLU A 255 -12.52 -7.02 19.55
C GLU A 255 -11.56 -6.12 18.75
N LYS A 256 -11.43 -6.41 17.46
CA LYS A 256 -10.59 -5.60 16.57
C LYS A 256 -11.12 -4.17 16.40
N ALA A 257 -12.43 -3.96 16.53
CA ALA A 257 -13.05 -2.65 16.32
C ALA A 257 -14.28 -2.44 17.20
N TYR A 258 -14.11 -1.66 18.26
CA TYR A 258 -15.22 -1.22 19.11
C TYR A 258 -15.93 -0.04 18.45
N ARG A 259 -17.27 -0.09 18.40
CA ARG A 259 -18.09 0.91 17.71
C ARG A 259 -19.00 1.60 18.72
N PHE A 260 -18.76 2.89 18.94
CA PHE A 260 -19.58 3.73 19.80
C PHE A 260 -20.38 4.71 18.95
N ARG A 261 -21.61 5.00 19.36
CA ARG A 261 -22.47 6.00 18.73
C ARG A 261 -23.40 6.60 19.77
N PHE A 262 -23.53 7.91 19.77
CA PHE A 262 -24.52 8.61 20.59
C PHE A 262 -25.88 8.59 19.88
N THR A 263 -26.96 8.43 20.65
CA THR A 263 -28.32 8.37 20.13
C THR A 263 -29.00 9.74 20.11
N GLU A 264 -28.68 10.60 21.05
CA GLU A 264 -29.34 11.90 21.25
C GLU A 264 -28.60 13.05 20.57
N LYS A 265 -29.37 14.02 20.07
CA LYS A 265 -28.81 15.27 19.53
C LYS A 265 -28.25 16.14 20.66
N PRO A 266 -27.18 16.93 20.42
CA PRO A 266 -26.46 17.07 19.14
C PRO A 266 -25.38 15.99 18.91
N PHE A 267 -25.06 15.18 19.93
CA PHE A 267 -23.94 14.23 19.88
C PHE A 267 -24.12 13.11 18.85
N SER A 268 -25.36 12.75 18.51
CA SER A 268 -25.66 11.77 17.46
C SER A 268 -25.13 12.19 16.08
N ALA A 269 -24.93 13.48 15.82
CA ALA A 269 -24.37 14.01 14.58
C ALA A 269 -22.90 13.64 14.35
N MET A 270 -22.16 13.31 15.41
CA MET A 270 -20.78 12.80 15.29
C MET A 270 -20.70 11.43 14.62
N GLY A 271 -21.82 10.73 14.44
CA GLY A 271 -21.87 9.41 13.84
C GLY A 271 -21.07 8.38 14.64
N TRP A 272 -20.45 7.42 13.94
CA TRP A 272 -19.69 6.35 14.57
C TRP A 272 -18.32 6.83 15.06
N LEU A 273 -18.01 6.50 16.31
CA LEU A 273 -16.67 6.54 16.90
C LEU A 273 -16.14 5.10 16.91
N ARG A 274 -15.12 4.83 16.11
CA ARG A 274 -14.53 3.48 15.99
C ARG A 274 -13.19 3.47 16.68
N LEU A 275 -13.04 2.63 17.70
CA LEU A 275 -11.75 2.35 18.33
C LEU A 275 -11.24 1.01 17.81
N GLY A 276 -10.29 1.09 16.88
CA GLY A 276 -9.63 -0.09 16.30
C GLY A 276 -8.42 -0.51 17.13
N ILE A 277 -8.42 -1.74 17.63
CA ILE A 277 -7.24 -2.33 18.29
C ILE A 277 -6.64 -3.35 17.32
N TYR A 278 -5.61 -2.90 16.62
CA TYR A 278 -4.86 -3.72 15.68
C TYR A 278 -3.38 -3.72 16.10
N PRO A 279 -2.85 -4.83 16.64
CA PRO A 279 -1.46 -4.89 17.10
C PRO A 279 -0.44 -4.46 16.04
N PHE A 280 -0.66 -4.83 14.77
CA PHE A 280 0.22 -4.42 13.68
C PHE A 280 0.17 -2.91 13.38
N VAL A 281 -1.01 -2.28 13.49
CA VAL A 281 -1.17 -0.82 13.31
C VAL A 281 -0.49 -0.09 14.45
N LEU A 282 -0.61 -0.60 15.69
CA LEU A 282 0.14 -0.07 16.83
C LEU A 282 1.64 -0.15 16.59
N GLY A 283 2.13 -1.29 16.09
CA GLY A 283 3.54 -1.49 15.72
C GLY A 283 4.03 -0.49 14.65
N ILE A 284 3.25 -0.26 13.60
CA ILE A 284 3.56 0.77 12.59
C ILE A 284 3.48 2.17 13.19
N GLY A 285 2.52 2.42 14.08
CA GLY A 285 2.33 3.69 14.78
C GLY A 285 3.58 4.14 15.53
N PHE A 286 4.31 3.23 16.17
CA PHE A 286 5.60 3.54 16.82
C PHE A 286 6.69 4.03 15.86
N LEU A 287 6.56 3.78 14.56
CA LEU A 287 7.50 4.24 13.53
C LEU A 287 7.10 5.58 12.91
N ILE A 288 5.88 6.06 13.19
CA ILE A 288 5.35 7.32 12.66
C ILE A 288 5.86 8.49 13.50
N PRO A 289 6.28 9.62 12.88
CA PRO A 289 6.64 10.84 13.61
C PRO A 289 5.53 11.32 14.56
N LEU A 290 5.93 11.80 15.75
CA LEU A 290 5.00 12.21 16.80
C LEU A 290 4.02 13.29 16.33
N ASP A 291 4.49 14.25 15.53
CA ASP A 291 3.66 15.33 14.98
C ASP A 291 2.54 14.81 14.07
N LEU A 292 2.80 13.72 13.32
CA LEU A 292 1.80 13.11 12.44
C LEU A 292 0.79 12.29 13.24
N LEU A 293 1.23 11.59 14.29
CA LEU A 293 0.33 10.90 15.23
C LEU A 293 -0.58 11.89 15.95
N PHE A 294 -0.02 12.98 16.48
CA PHE A 294 -0.77 14.05 17.12
C PHE A 294 -1.79 14.66 16.15
N SER A 295 -1.36 15.00 14.93
CA SER A 295 -2.25 15.55 13.90
C SER A 295 -3.42 14.61 13.60
N SER A 296 -3.15 13.31 13.41
CA SER A 296 -4.18 12.32 13.10
C SER A 296 -5.24 12.23 14.19
N TRP A 297 -4.82 12.22 15.45
CA TRP A 297 -5.73 12.16 16.61
C TRP A 297 -6.47 13.49 16.82
N PHE A 298 -5.76 14.62 16.75
CA PHE A 298 -6.32 15.95 16.97
C PHE A 298 -7.36 16.31 15.90
N PHE A 299 -7.00 16.17 14.61
CA PHE A 299 -7.91 16.54 13.51
C PHE A 299 -9.11 15.60 13.38
N PHE A 300 -9.00 14.34 13.85
CA PHE A 300 -10.17 13.48 14.03
C PHE A 300 -11.20 14.13 14.96
N TRP A 301 -10.77 14.61 16.14
CA TRP A 301 -11.66 15.28 17.07
C TRP A 301 -12.14 16.65 16.58
N VAL A 302 -11.31 17.39 15.84
CA VAL A 302 -11.74 18.66 15.22
C VAL A 302 -12.90 18.44 14.27
N TRP A 303 -12.82 17.46 13.37
CA TRP A 303 -13.94 17.14 12.48
C TRP A 303 -15.17 16.68 13.29
N LYS A 304 -15.03 15.80 14.29
CA LYS A 304 -16.16 15.42 15.16
C LYS A 304 -16.80 16.65 15.83
N GLY A 305 -16.00 17.60 16.30
CA GLY A 305 -16.46 18.87 16.83
C GLY A 305 -17.20 19.73 15.79
N GLN A 306 -16.70 19.79 14.55
CA GLN A 306 -17.41 20.48 13.46
C GLN A 306 -18.78 19.84 13.19
N GLN A 307 -18.89 18.51 13.16
CA GLN A 307 -20.20 17.84 13.00
C GLN A 307 -21.18 18.20 14.13
N LEU A 308 -20.68 18.24 15.37
CA LEU A 308 -21.46 18.65 16.54
C LEU A 308 -21.97 20.09 16.41
N ILE A 309 -21.08 21.03 16.07
CA ILE A 309 -21.41 22.44 15.86
C ILE A 309 -22.43 22.60 14.73
N GLY A 310 -22.25 21.84 13.63
CA GLY A 310 -23.19 21.82 12.52
C GLY A 310 -24.59 21.43 12.94
N SER A 311 -24.70 20.42 13.81
CA SER A 311 -26.00 19.98 14.33
C SER A 311 -26.64 21.01 15.27
N ILE A 312 -25.85 21.63 16.15
CA ILE A 312 -26.33 22.71 17.03
C ILE A 312 -26.83 23.91 16.21
N ALA A 313 -26.13 24.24 15.12
CA ALA A 313 -26.48 25.33 14.22
C ALA A 313 -27.63 25.00 13.25
N GLY A 314 -28.19 23.78 13.29
CA GLY A 314 -29.27 23.36 12.39
C GLY A 314 -28.82 23.14 10.94
N LEU A 315 -27.52 22.94 10.69
CA LEU A 315 -26.95 22.66 9.36
C LEU A 315 -27.03 21.16 8.98
N ASP A 316 -27.81 20.38 9.73
CA ASP A 316 -28.05 18.97 9.45
C ASP A 316 -28.58 18.78 8.02
N GLY A 317 -28.00 17.85 7.26
CA GLY A 317 -28.43 17.53 5.89
C GLY A 317 -27.83 18.42 4.78
N THR A 318 -27.14 19.52 5.11
CA THR A 318 -26.43 20.36 4.12
C THR A 318 -25.15 19.72 3.60
N GLY A 319 -24.67 18.66 4.26
CA GLY A 319 -23.36 18.07 4.02
C GLY A 319 -22.23 18.74 4.82
N TYR A 320 -22.51 19.76 5.62
CA TYR A 320 -21.56 20.35 6.56
C TYR A 320 -20.97 19.27 7.51
N PRO A 321 -19.65 19.26 7.76
CA PRO A 321 -18.66 20.27 7.39
C PRO A 321 -17.94 19.99 6.05
N TYR A 322 -18.57 19.28 5.11
CA TYR A 322 -18.01 19.06 3.76
C TYR A 322 -16.67 18.32 3.77
N ILE A 323 -16.60 17.27 4.57
CA ILE A 323 -15.38 16.52 4.89
C ILE A 323 -14.61 16.08 3.65
N ASN A 324 -15.30 15.53 2.66
CA ASN A 324 -14.65 15.04 1.44
C ASN A 324 -13.99 16.21 0.67
N TYR A 325 -14.64 17.38 0.66
CA TYR A 325 -14.11 18.59 0.04
C TYR A 325 -12.95 19.19 0.87
N GLN A 326 -13.04 19.18 2.20
CA GLN A 326 -11.92 19.55 3.07
C GLN A 326 -10.71 18.61 2.84
N GLY A 327 -10.95 17.30 2.75
CA GLY A 327 -9.94 16.30 2.47
C GLY A 327 -9.28 16.52 1.11
N PHE A 328 -10.07 16.78 0.07
CA PHE A 328 -9.55 17.17 -1.24
C PHE A 328 -8.71 18.45 -1.17
N GLY A 329 -9.21 19.49 -0.49
CA GLY A 329 -8.49 20.75 -0.27
C GLY A 329 -7.17 20.54 0.47
N ALA A 330 -7.13 19.65 1.46
CA ALA A 330 -5.92 19.29 2.19
C ALA A 330 -4.91 18.58 1.28
N TYR A 331 -5.34 17.61 0.46
CA TYR A 331 -4.46 16.94 -0.51
C TYR A 331 -3.91 17.93 -1.55
N MET A 332 -4.76 18.81 -2.09
CA MET A 332 -4.33 19.87 -3.00
C MET A 332 -3.37 20.85 -2.34
N GLY A 333 -3.64 21.23 -1.08
CA GLY A 333 -2.74 22.08 -0.29
C GLY A 333 -1.37 21.45 -0.10
N ILE A 334 -1.30 20.18 0.30
CA ILE A 334 -0.04 19.43 0.42
C ILE A 334 0.69 19.37 -0.92
N PHE A 335 -0.02 19.06 -2.01
CA PHE A 335 0.56 19.02 -3.35
C PHE A 335 1.15 20.38 -3.76
N LEU A 336 0.39 21.47 -3.62
CA LEU A 336 0.83 22.81 -3.97
C LEU A 336 2.01 23.27 -3.11
N ILE A 337 2.01 22.96 -1.80
CA ILE A 337 3.13 23.26 -0.91
C ILE A 337 4.38 22.45 -1.31
N ALA A 338 4.23 21.17 -1.64
CA ALA A 338 5.33 20.32 -2.08
C ALA A 338 5.95 20.84 -3.39
N VAL A 339 5.12 21.19 -4.37
CA VAL A 339 5.56 21.80 -5.64
C VAL A 339 6.23 23.15 -5.38
N TRP A 340 5.64 24.00 -4.53
CA TRP A 340 6.18 25.30 -4.18
C TRP A 340 7.55 25.20 -3.52
N ARG A 341 7.72 24.31 -2.54
CA ARG A 341 9.02 24.06 -1.87
C ARG A 341 10.04 23.47 -2.84
N GLY A 342 9.62 22.53 -3.68
CA GLY A 342 10.46 21.89 -4.69
C GLY A 342 10.81 22.74 -5.91
N ARG A 343 10.19 23.92 -6.09
CA ARG A 343 10.29 24.70 -7.34
C ARG A 343 11.71 25.00 -7.81
N LYS A 344 12.63 25.34 -6.89
CA LYS A 344 14.03 25.64 -7.24
C LYS A 344 14.77 24.39 -7.72
N TYR A 345 14.53 23.27 -7.05
CA TYR A 345 15.07 21.97 -7.44
C TYR A 345 14.52 21.54 -8.81
N LEU A 346 13.22 21.67 -9.03
CA LEU A 346 12.58 21.36 -10.31
C LEU A 346 13.06 22.28 -11.45
N GLN A 347 13.22 23.59 -11.19
CA GLN A 347 13.78 24.54 -12.15
C GLN A 347 15.21 24.19 -12.55
N ASN A 348 16.05 23.83 -11.56
CA ASN A 348 17.42 23.39 -11.81
C ASN A 348 17.45 22.09 -12.64
N LEU A 349 16.56 21.14 -12.34
CA LEU A 349 16.47 19.87 -13.07
C LEU A 349 16.04 20.07 -14.53
N LEU A 350 15.12 21.01 -14.78
CA LEU A 350 14.63 21.35 -16.12
C LEU A 350 15.59 22.28 -16.91
N GLY A 351 16.74 22.63 -16.33
CA GLY A 351 17.71 23.53 -16.98
C GLY A 351 17.25 24.99 -17.10
N VAL A 352 16.17 25.37 -16.42
CA VAL A 352 15.68 26.74 -16.40
C VAL A 352 16.50 27.53 -15.39
N LYS A 353 17.62 28.12 -15.86
CA LYS A 353 18.35 29.14 -15.10
C LYS A 353 17.44 30.34 -14.88
N VAL A 354 16.79 30.41 -13.72
CA VAL A 354 16.22 31.67 -13.24
C VAL A 354 17.38 32.49 -12.71
N SER A 355 17.78 33.53 -13.44
CA SER A 355 18.71 34.54 -12.91
C SER A 355 18.20 35.04 -11.56
N PRO A 356 19.06 35.13 -10.53
CA PRO A 356 18.66 35.75 -9.27
C PRO A 356 18.23 37.19 -9.55
N ALA A 357 17.07 37.59 -9.02
CA ALA A 357 16.61 38.97 -9.08
C ALA A 357 17.66 39.89 -8.43
N PRO A 358 17.93 41.08 -9.03
CA PRO A 358 18.87 42.02 -8.45
C PRO A 358 18.37 42.50 -7.08
N ALA A 359 19.35 42.67 -6.18
CA ALA A 359 19.20 42.97 -4.76
C ALA A 359 18.42 44.25 -4.45
#